data_AF-A0A5H6N2V1-F1
#
_entry.id   AF-A0A5H6N2V1-F1
#
_cell.length_a   1.000
_cell.length_b   1.000
_cell.length_c   1.000
_cell.angle_alpha   90.00
_cell.angle_beta   90.00
_cell.angle_gamma   90.00
#
_symmetry.space_group_name_H-M   'P 1'
#
loop_
_entity.id
_entity.type
_entity.pdbx_description
1 polymer ?
#
loop_
_entity_poly.entity_id
_entity_poly.type
_entity_poly.pdbx_seq_one_letter_code
_entity_poly.pdbx_strand_id
1 'polypeptide(L)'
;MTTITREQLIEKLQNRIAVTANYPGVEEAQLDAAIFKIALASLEAKPIGAFHIADQQVDGTTDYIKDGEWPIDNGVIDVYAVPPASVVPDERAAFNAWNNEDNLPIAGVGAKNAAWLAWQARASLCGNSALNVPPERPADSSNGDDIEAWFDEGWNACRAAMLNGGKS
;
A
#
# COMPACT_ATOMS: atom_id res chain seq x y z
N MET A 1 -4.55 -33.25 -0.12
CA MET A 1 -4.60 -31.80 -0.43
C MET A 1 -4.66 -31.65 -1.93
N THR A 2 -5.65 -30.95 -2.46
CA THR A 2 -5.70 -30.57 -3.87
C THR A 2 -4.81 -29.34 -4.06
N THR A 3 -3.69 -29.50 -4.76
CA THR A 3 -2.79 -28.39 -5.10
C THR A 3 -3.43 -27.60 -6.24
N ILE A 4 -3.75 -26.33 -5.99
CA ILE A 4 -4.16 -25.38 -7.03
C ILE A 4 -2.91 -24.93 -7.78
N THR A 5 -2.92 -25.01 -9.11
CA THR A 5 -1.81 -24.52 -9.94
C THR A 5 -1.83 -23.00 -10.07
N ARG A 6 -0.70 -22.40 -10.48
CA ARG A 6 -0.60 -20.96 -10.70
C ARG A 6 -1.62 -20.46 -11.72
N GLU A 7 -1.82 -21.21 -12.80
CA GLU A 7 -2.75 -20.89 -13.89
C GLU A 7 -4.19 -20.94 -13.39
N GLN A 8 -4.54 -21.97 -12.61
CA GLN A 8 -5.85 -22.09 -11.97
C GLN A 8 -6.12 -20.94 -11.00
N LEU A 9 -5.08 -20.47 -10.28
CA LEU A 9 -5.19 -19.34 -9.37
C LEU A 9 -5.41 -18.02 -10.14
N ILE A 10 -4.67 -17.81 -11.23
CA ILE A 10 -4.83 -16.64 -12.12
C ILE A 10 -6.27 -16.58 -12.67
N GLU A 11 -6.77 -17.69 -13.24
CA GLU A 11 -8.12 -17.76 -13.79
C GLU A 11 -9.18 -17.44 -12.72
N LYS A 12 -9.02 -18.01 -11.52
CA LYS A 12 -9.93 -17.77 -10.40
C LYS A 12 -9.92 -16.30 -9.95
N LEU A 13 -8.75 -15.66 -9.89
CA LEU A 13 -8.64 -14.25 -9.53
C LEU A 13 -9.30 -13.35 -10.58
N GLN A 14 -9.05 -13.60 -11.87
CA GLN A 14 -9.68 -12.85 -12.97
C GLN A 14 -11.22 -12.97 -12.92
N ASN A 15 -11.74 -14.17 -12.65
CA ASN A 15 -13.18 -14.38 -12.47
C ASN A 15 -13.72 -13.57 -11.28
N ARG A 16 -13.05 -13.62 -10.11
CA ARG A 16 -13.52 -12.85 -8.94
C ARG A 16 -13.49 -11.35 -9.19
N ILE A 17 -12.48 -10.83 -9.91
CA ILE A 17 -12.44 -9.42 -10.33
C ILE A 17 -13.65 -9.09 -11.22
N ALA A 18 -13.96 -9.94 -12.21
CA ALA A 18 -15.12 -9.76 -13.07
C ALA A 18 -16.44 -9.77 -12.28
N VAL A 19 -16.57 -10.64 -11.28
CA VAL A 19 -17.75 -10.68 -10.40
C VAL A 19 -17.88 -9.39 -9.60
N THR A 20 -16.79 -8.90 -9.00
CA THR A 20 -16.82 -7.64 -8.21
C THR A 20 -17.20 -6.42 -9.05
N ALA A 21 -16.91 -6.42 -10.36
CA ALA A 21 -17.29 -5.34 -11.26
C ALA A 21 -18.83 -5.19 -11.41
N ASN A 22 -19.61 -6.23 -11.11
CA ASN A 22 -21.07 -6.16 -11.09
C ASN A 22 -21.62 -5.46 -9.85
N TYR A 23 -20.78 -5.15 -8.85
CA TYR A 23 -21.15 -4.52 -7.58
C TYR A 23 -20.35 -3.24 -7.31
N PRO A 24 -20.46 -2.22 -8.18
CA PRO A 24 -19.65 -0.99 -8.08
C PRO A 24 -19.96 -0.14 -6.84
N GLY A 25 -21.14 -0.30 -6.24
CA GLY A 25 -21.56 0.45 -5.05
C GLY A 25 -21.31 -0.25 -3.71
N VAL A 26 -20.68 -1.44 -3.71
CA VAL A 26 -20.36 -2.20 -2.50
C VAL A 26 -18.88 -2.02 -2.19
N GLU A 27 -18.58 -1.37 -1.08
CA GLU A 27 -17.21 -1.05 -0.67
C GLU A 27 -16.33 -2.29 -0.53
N GLU A 28 -16.85 -3.34 0.11
CA GLU A 28 -16.14 -4.60 0.29
C GLU A 28 -15.80 -5.26 -1.05
N ALA A 29 -16.70 -5.15 -2.04
CA ALA A 29 -16.45 -5.68 -3.37
C ALA A 29 -15.33 -4.92 -4.10
N GLN A 30 -15.20 -3.60 -3.87
CA GLN A 30 -14.12 -2.80 -4.43
C GLN A 30 -12.78 -3.09 -3.75
N LEU A 31 -12.79 -3.28 -2.43
CA LEU A 31 -11.61 -3.68 -1.68
C LEU A 31 -11.12 -5.07 -2.10
N ASP A 32 -12.04 -6.03 -2.23
CA ASP A 32 -11.76 -7.37 -2.77
C ASP A 32 -11.18 -7.29 -4.18
N ALA A 33 -11.76 -6.45 -5.05
CA ALA A 33 -11.25 -6.25 -6.41
C ALA A 33 -9.81 -5.72 -6.41
N ALA A 34 -9.49 -4.77 -5.53
CA ALA A 34 -8.14 -4.23 -5.39
C ALA A 34 -7.15 -5.31 -4.92
N ILE A 35 -7.53 -6.11 -3.92
CA ILE A 35 -6.73 -7.23 -3.43
C ILE A 35 -6.47 -8.24 -4.55
N PHE A 36 -7.49 -8.64 -5.30
CA PHE A 36 -7.32 -9.60 -6.38
C PHE A 36 -6.46 -9.05 -7.52
N LYS A 37 -6.54 -7.76 -7.83
CA LYS A 37 -5.66 -7.12 -8.82
C LYS A 37 -4.19 -7.13 -8.39
N ILE A 38 -3.91 -6.85 -7.11
CA ILE A 38 -2.55 -6.92 -6.55
C ILE A 38 -2.03 -8.35 -6.61
N ALA A 39 -2.84 -9.32 -6.18
CA ALA A 39 -2.48 -10.73 -6.23
C ALA A 39 -2.22 -11.19 -7.68
N LEU A 40 -3.07 -10.80 -8.62
CA LEU A 40 -2.91 -11.13 -10.04
C LEU A 40 -1.63 -10.52 -10.61
N ALA A 41 -1.36 -9.23 -10.34
CA ALA A 41 -0.14 -8.57 -10.79
C ALA A 41 1.13 -9.23 -10.22
N SER A 42 1.08 -9.68 -8.96
CA SER A 42 2.18 -10.44 -8.34
C SER A 42 2.39 -11.79 -9.03
N LEU A 43 1.30 -12.50 -9.35
CA LEU A 43 1.39 -13.77 -10.06
C LEU A 43 1.84 -13.62 -11.51
N GLU A 44 1.61 -12.49 -12.17
CA GLU A 44 2.01 -12.24 -13.56
C GLU A 44 3.37 -11.52 -13.68
N ALA A 45 3.98 -11.14 -12.57
CA ALA A 45 5.25 -10.45 -12.55
C ALA A 45 6.36 -11.26 -13.22
N LYS A 46 7.17 -10.57 -14.02
CA LYS A 46 8.41 -11.12 -14.59
C LYS A 46 9.57 -10.82 -13.63
N PRO A 47 10.54 -11.74 -13.51
CA PRO A 47 11.73 -11.45 -12.72
C PRO A 47 12.52 -10.30 -13.34
N ILE A 48 13.13 -9.48 -12.49
CA ILE A 48 13.97 -8.35 -12.88
C ILE A 48 15.44 -8.76 -13.07
N GLY A 49 15.80 -9.92 -12.58
CA GLY A 49 17.14 -10.49 -12.66
C GLY A 49 17.14 -11.91 -12.11
N ALA A 50 18.29 -12.57 -12.17
CA ALA A 50 18.45 -13.90 -11.62
C ALA A 50 19.86 -14.09 -11.08
N PHE A 51 19.97 -14.80 -9.95
CA PHE A 51 21.24 -15.25 -9.40
C PHE A 51 21.54 -16.66 -9.86
N HIS A 52 22.76 -16.90 -10.31
CA HIS A 52 23.26 -18.24 -10.59
C HIS A 52 24.05 -18.71 -9.38
N ILE A 53 23.63 -19.83 -8.79
CA ILE A 53 24.24 -20.40 -7.59
C ILE A 53 25.02 -21.64 -8.00
N ALA A 54 26.28 -21.67 -7.58
CA ALA A 54 27.17 -22.83 -7.70
C ALA A 54 27.86 -23.07 -6.35
N ASP A 55 27.76 -24.29 -5.82
CA ASP A 55 28.35 -24.71 -4.55
C ASP A 55 27.98 -23.77 -3.38
N GLN A 56 26.72 -23.34 -3.33
CA GLN A 56 26.19 -22.35 -2.36
C GLN A 56 26.91 -20.99 -2.38
N GLN A 57 27.49 -20.59 -3.52
CA GLN A 57 28.13 -19.30 -3.73
C GLN A 57 27.51 -18.54 -4.92
N VAL A 58 27.53 -17.21 -4.84
CA VAL A 58 27.12 -16.29 -5.91
C VAL A 58 28.18 -15.18 -6.01
N ASP A 59 28.70 -14.92 -7.22
CA ASP A 59 29.71 -13.87 -7.49
C ASP A 59 29.14 -12.43 -7.43
N GLY A 60 27.92 -12.28 -6.92
CA GLY A 60 27.17 -11.04 -6.83
C GLY A 60 26.95 -10.62 -5.38
N THR A 61 26.97 -9.32 -5.12
CA THR A 61 26.83 -8.75 -3.77
C THR A 61 25.42 -9.01 -3.23
N THR A 62 25.29 -9.89 -2.24
CA THR A 62 24.08 -9.94 -1.42
C THR A 62 24.47 -9.69 0.03
N ASP A 63 23.92 -8.62 0.61
CA ASP A 63 24.20 -8.23 1.99
C ASP A 63 23.42 -9.09 3.01
N TYR A 64 22.48 -9.92 2.52
CA TYR A 64 21.45 -10.58 3.35
C TYR A 64 21.63 -12.08 3.50
N ILE A 65 22.27 -12.77 2.54
CA ILE A 65 22.51 -14.21 2.56
C ILE A 65 24.02 -14.43 2.41
N LYS A 66 24.63 -15.11 3.38
CA LYS A 66 26.06 -15.41 3.35
C LYS A 66 26.35 -16.62 2.46
N ASP A 67 27.58 -16.71 1.98
CA ASP A 67 28.08 -17.92 1.31
C ASP A 67 27.85 -19.14 2.19
N GLY A 68 27.29 -20.20 1.60
CA GLY A 68 26.93 -21.41 2.34
C GLY A 68 25.55 -21.39 3.02
N GLU A 69 24.82 -20.28 2.99
CA GLU A 69 23.46 -20.16 3.56
C GLU A 69 22.37 -20.05 2.48
N TRP A 70 22.72 -20.25 1.21
CA TRP A 70 21.76 -20.23 0.12
C TRP A 70 20.76 -21.39 0.24
N PRO A 71 19.46 -21.15 -0.04
CA PRO A 71 18.41 -22.15 0.11
C PRO A 71 18.52 -23.33 -0.86
N ILE A 72 19.39 -23.24 -1.88
CA ILE A 72 19.69 -24.30 -2.84
C ILE A 72 21.20 -24.38 -3.09
N ASP A 73 21.70 -25.58 -3.35
CA ASP A 73 23.13 -25.82 -3.57
C ASP A 73 23.59 -25.32 -4.96
N ASN A 74 22.85 -25.70 -6.00
CA ASN A 74 23.09 -25.31 -7.40
C ASN A 74 21.77 -24.95 -8.09
N GLY A 75 21.74 -23.87 -8.85
CA GLY A 75 20.56 -23.50 -9.63
C GLY A 75 20.45 -22.01 -9.94
N VAL A 76 19.25 -21.60 -10.35
CA VAL A 76 18.93 -20.20 -10.65
C VAL A 76 17.83 -19.74 -9.70
N ILE A 77 18.03 -18.62 -9.03
CA ILE A 77 17.00 -17.95 -8.25
C ILE A 77 16.58 -16.68 -8.98
N ASP A 78 15.31 -16.65 -9.39
CA ASP A 78 14.68 -15.49 -9.99
C ASP A 78 14.44 -14.40 -8.94
N VAL A 79 14.92 -13.19 -9.23
CA VAL A 79 14.73 -12.00 -8.41
C VAL A 79 13.52 -11.25 -8.94
N TYR A 80 12.52 -11.06 -8.09
CA TYR A 80 11.35 -10.27 -8.42
C TYR A 80 11.43 -8.92 -7.73
N ALA A 81 11.11 -7.85 -8.47
CA ALA A 81 10.80 -6.59 -7.81
C ALA A 81 9.54 -6.80 -6.97
N VAL A 82 9.55 -6.32 -5.73
CA VAL A 82 8.30 -6.12 -5.00
C VAL A 82 7.47 -5.16 -5.84
N PRO A 83 6.24 -5.53 -6.25
CA PRO A 83 5.37 -4.61 -6.97
C PRO A 83 5.26 -3.33 -6.13
N PRO A 84 5.47 -2.14 -6.71
CA PRO A 84 5.31 -0.91 -5.95
C PRO A 84 3.91 -0.95 -5.32
N ALA A 85 3.85 -0.73 -3.99
CA ALA A 85 2.57 -0.67 -3.30
C ALA A 85 1.68 0.26 -4.12
N SER A 86 0.48 -0.20 -4.48
CA SER A 86 -0.49 0.62 -5.21
C SER A 86 -0.76 1.85 -4.34
N VAL A 87 -0.06 2.94 -4.63
CA VAL A 87 -0.25 4.22 -3.96
C VAL A 87 -1.62 4.66 -4.38
N VAL A 88 -2.60 4.45 -3.51
CA VAL A 88 -3.89 5.15 -3.59
C VAL A 88 -3.52 6.63 -3.75
N PRO A 89 -3.91 7.30 -4.85
CA PRO A 89 -3.53 8.68 -5.08
C PRO A 89 -3.85 9.51 -3.83
N ASP A 90 -2.91 10.37 -3.40
CA ASP A 90 -3.22 11.36 -2.40
C ASP A 90 -4.29 12.30 -2.98
N GLU A 91 -5.54 12.05 -2.61
CA GLU A 91 -6.72 12.77 -3.08
C GLU A 91 -6.59 14.28 -2.86
N ARG A 92 -5.84 14.71 -1.83
CA ARG A 92 -5.57 16.11 -1.56
C ARG A 92 -4.62 16.71 -2.59
N ALA A 93 -3.56 15.98 -2.94
CA ALA A 93 -2.61 16.39 -3.96
C ALA A 93 -3.26 16.40 -5.36
N ALA A 94 -4.09 15.39 -5.67
CA ALA A 94 -4.84 15.30 -6.94
C ALA A 94 -5.84 16.46 -7.10
N PHE A 95 -6.58 16.80 -6.04
CA PHE A 95 -7.47 17.96 -6.04
C PHE A 95 -6.70 19.27 -6.23
N ASN A 96 -5.57 19.45 -5.54
CA ASN A 96 -4.79 20.68 -5.66
C ASN A 96 -4.18 20.83 -7.06
N ALA A 97 -3.72 19.74 -7.67
CA ALA A 97 -3.22 19.75 -9.04
C ALA A 97 -4.31 20.17 -10.02
N TRP A 98 -5.48 19.53 -9.95
CA TRP A 98 -6.65 19.92 -10.75
C TRP A 98 -7.01 21.39 -10.51
N ASN A 99 -7.19 21.80 -9.25
CA ASN A 99 -7.62 23.15 -8.86
C ASN A 99 -6.64 24.26 -9.29
N ASN A 100 -5.39 23.92 -9.60
CA ASN A 100 -4.36 24.83 -10.09
C ASN A 100 -4.17 24.77 -11.62
N GLU A 101 -4.96 23.98 -12.35
CA GLU A 101 -4.98 24.03 -13.81
C GLU A 101 -5.51 25.40 -14.28
N ASP A 102 -4.71 26.09 -15.12
CA ASP A 102 -4.94 27.48 -15.57
C ASP A 102 -6.30 27.72 -16.26
N ASN A 103 -7.01 26.65 -16.62
CA ASN A 103 -8.30 26.68 -17.33
C ASN A 103 -9.53 26.49 -16.43
N LEU A 104 -9.39 26.49 -15.10
CA LEU A 104 -10.53 26.29 -14.22
C LEU A 104 -11.32 27.58 -13.90
N PRO A 105 -12.66 27.56 -14.06
CA PRO A 105 -13.51 28.75 -13.88
C PRO A 105 -13.83 29.07 -12.40
N ILE A 106 -13.23 28.39 -11.42
CA ILE A 106 -13.64 28.48 -10.01
C ILE A 106 -12.96 29.69 -9.32
N ALA A 107 -13.49 30.88 -9.62
CA ALA A 107 -13.07 32.12 -8.99
C ALA A 107 -13.80 32.35 -7.65
N GLY A 108 -13.12 32.05 -6.54
CA GLY A 108 -13.57 32.40 -5.19
C GLY A 108 -13.39 31.30 -4.15
N VAL A 109 -13.00 31.67 -2.93
CA VAL A 109 -12.72 30.73 -1.80
C VAL A 109 -13.91 29.83 -1.49
N GLY A 110 -15.14 30.36 -1.57
CA GLY A 110 -16.37 29.59 -1.34
C GLY A 110 -16.61 28.49 -2.38
N ALA A 111 -16.36 28.79 -3.65
CA ALA A 111 -16.53 27.83 -4.74
C ALA A 111 -15.44 26.74 -4.73
N LYS A 112 -14.21 27.09 -4.32
CA LYS A 112 -13.12 26.13 -4.10
C LYS A 112 -13.41 25.18 -2.93
N ASN A 113 -13.96 25.70 -1.82
CA ASN A 113 -14.38 24.85 -0.70
C ASN A 113 -15.53 23.92 -1.07
N ALA A 114 -16.52 24.39 -1.83
CA ALA A 114 -17.62 23.56 -2.32
C ALA A 114 -17.13 22.46 -3.28
N ALA A 115 -16.21 22.79 -4.18
CA ALA A 115 -15.58 21.82 -5.08
C ALA A 115 -14.76 20.77 -4.31
N TRP A 116 -14.03 21.18 -3.28
CA TRP A 116 -13.32 20.25 -2.41
C TRP A 116 -14.27 19.32 -1.65
N LEU A 117 -15.37 19.83 -1.11
CA LEU A 117 -16.38 19.01 -0.43
C LEU A 117 -17.06 18.03 -1.38
N ALA A 118 -17.34 18.44 -2.61
CA ALA A 118 -17.90 17.55 -3.65
C ALA A 118 -16.89 16.50 -4.11
N TRP A 119 -15.60 16.85 -4.22
CA TRP A 119 -14.52 15.90 -4.51
C TRP A 119 -14.32 14.93 -3.36
N GLN A 120 -14.29 15.40 -2.11
CA GLN A 120 -14.25 14.54 -0.94
C GLN A 120 -15.46 13.61 -0.88
N ALA A 121 -16.67 14.10 -1.15
CA ALA A 121 -17.85 13.25 -1.21
C ALA A 121 -17.71 12.21 -2.32
N ARG A 122 -17.21 12.57 -3.51
CA ARG A 122 -16.93 11.63 -4.60
C ARG A 122 -15.83 10.63 -4.25
N ALA A 123 -14.75 11.06 -3.60
CA ALA A 123 -13.65 10.22 -3.15
C ALA A 123 -14.12 9.27 -2.05
N SER A 124 -14.89 9.73 -1.06
CA SER A 124 -15.56 8.89 -0.05
C SER A 124 -16.56 7.91 -0.68
N LEU A 125 -17.16 8.22 -1.83
CA LEU A 125 -17.99 7.30 -2.60
C LEU A 125 -17.16 6.30 -3.45
N CYS A 126 -15.87 6.56 -3.68
CA CYS A 126 -14.96 5.72 -4.48
C CYS A 126 -13.83 5.06 -3.67
N GLY A 127 -13.67 5.39 -2.39
CA GLY A 127 -12.56 4.95 -1.55
C GLY A 127 -12.65 5.56 -0.16
N ASN A 128 -13.05 4.77 0.83
CA ASN A 128 -12.66 5.06 2.20
C ASN A 128 -11.14 4.92 2.30
N SER A 129 -10.45 6.05 2.47
CA SER A 129 -9.10 6.11 3.06
C SER A 129 -8.85 7.53 3.57
N ALA A 130 -9.69 8.01 4.48
CA ALA A 130 -9.15 8.92 5.48
C ALA A 130 -8.11 8.12 6.27
N LEU A 131 -6.86 8.58 6.31
CA LEU A 131 -5.82 8.04 7.19
C LEU A 131 -6.42 7.86 8.58
N ASN A 132 -6.68 6.62 8.99
CA ASN A 132 -7.15 6.29 10.33
C ASN A 132 -5.97 6.46 11.28
N VAL A 133 -5.63 7.71 11.57
CA VAL A 133 -4.61 8.08 12.55
C VAL A 133 -5.27 7.88 13.92
N PRO A 134 -4.81 6.92 14.73
CA PRO A 134 -5.38 6.68 16.05
C PRO A 134 -5.33 7.96 16.92
N PRO A 135 -6.24 8.14 17.88
CA PRO A 135 -6.25 9.31 18.75
C PRO A 135 -4.95 9.43 19.57
N GLU A 136 -4.59 10.66 19.91
CA GLU A 136 -3.48 10.96 20.81
C GLU A 136 -3.80 10.44 22.22
N ARG A 137 -2.82 9.81 22.86
CA ARG A 137 -2.99 9.31 24.23
C ARG A 137 -2.53 10.35 25.26
N PRO A 138 -3.30 10.56 26.35
CA PRO A 138 -2.96 11.53 27.37
C PRO A 138 -1.71 11.08 28.13
N ALA A 139 -0.74 11.98 28.29
CA ALA A 139 0.43 11.75 29.12
C ALA A 139 0.09 11.90 30.62
N ASP A 140 -0.85 11.13 31.14
CA ASP A 140 -1.16 11.15 32.57
C ASP A 140 -0.22 10.22 33.32
N SER A 141 0.96 10.73 33.69
CA SER A 141 1.90 10.02 34.56
C SER A 141 1.41 9.92 36.02
N SER A 142 0.10 9.90 36.26
CA SER A 142 -0.47 10.04 37.62
C SER A 142 -0.38 8.75 38.43
N ASN A 143 -0.16 7.60 37.79
CA ASN A 143 -0.03 6.31 38.45
C ASN A 143 1.31 5.64 38.14
N GLY A 144 2.40 6.26 38.59
CA GLY A 144 3.58 5.61 39.20
C GLY A 144 4.37 4.50 38.48
N ASP A 145 3.92 3.97 37.35
CA ASP A 145 4.56 2.91 36.60
C ASP A 145 5.10 3.50 35.29
N ASP A 146 6.40 3.76 35.31
CA ASP A 146 7.30 4.29 34.29
C ASP A 146 7.27 3.56 32.93
N ILE A 147 6.56 2.43 32.83
CA ILE A 147 6.43 1.60 31.63
C ILE A 147 5.34 2.14 30.67
N GLU A 148 4.22 2.66 31.19
CA GLU A 148 3.10 3.15 30.36
C GLU A 148 3.43 4.50 29.70
N ALA A 149 4.19 5.36 30.40
CA ALA A 149 4.58 6.69 29.91
C ALA A 149 5.49 6.63 28.67
N TRP A 150 6.48 5.71 28.65
CA TRP A 150 7.31 5.47 27.46
C TRP A 150 6.44 5.05 26.27
N PHE A 151 5.47 4.17 26.52
CA PHE A 151 4.64 3.61 25.46
C PHE A 151 3.73 4.67 24.84
N ASP A 152 3.19 5.58 25.65
CA ASP A 152 2.39 6.71 25.17
C ASP A 152 3.24 7.74 24.40
N GLU A 153 4.46 8.04 24.85
CA GLU A 153 5.40 8.90 24.12
C GLU A 153 5.78 8.30 22.76
N GLY A 154 6.17 7.02 22.74
CA GLY A 154 6.51 6.31 21.49
C GLY A 154 5.32 6.22 20.53
N TRP A 155 4.12 5.99 21.07
CA TRP A 155 2.88 5.99 20.30
C TRP A 155 2.58 7.34 19.66
N ASN A 156 2.67 8.42 20.45
CA ASN A 156 2.42 9.78 19.96
C ASN A 156 3.50 10.25 18.96
N ALA A 157 4.76 9.81 19.11
CA ALA A 157 5.83 10.07 18.15
C ALA A 157 5.59 9.38 16.79
N CYS A 158 5.21 8.09 16.80
CA CYS A 158 4.83 7.36 15.59
C CYS A 158 3.60 8.00 14.92
N ARG A 159 2.60 8.40 15.71
CA ARG A 159 1.42 9.15 15.25
C ARG A 159 1.82 10.46 14.55
N ALA A 160 2.72 11.23 15.14
CA ALA A 160 3.20 12.50 14.60
C ALA A 160 4.01 12.30 13.30
N ALA A 161 4.80 11.24 13.20
CA ALA A 161 5.54 10.90 11.98
C ALA A 161 4.59 10.50 10.83
N MET A 162 3.53 9.73 11.14
CA MET A 162 2.49 9.37 10.17
C MET A 162 1.71 10.60 9.67
N LEU A 163 1.49 11.61 10.52
CA LEU A 163 0.81 12.86 10.15
C LEU A 163 1.71 13.84 9.37
N ASN A 164 3.03 13.79 9.55
CA ASN A 164 3.98 14.73 8.95
C ASN A 164 4.81 14.13 7.80
N GLY A 165 4.39 13.01 7.23
CA GLY A 165 5.12 12.22 6.24
C GLY A 165 5.91 13.06 5.22
N GLY A 166 7.24 12.93 5.27
CA GLY A 166 8.13 13.36 4.19
C GLY A 166 8.49 14.85 4.13
N LYS A 167 8.85 15.49 5.24
CA LYS A 167 9.63 16.75 5.21
C LYS A 167 11.07 16.48 5.65
N SER A 168 11.88 16.02 4.70
CA SER A 168 13.34 16.18 4.71
C SER A 168 13.71 17.35 3.82
#